data_AF-A0A165VV22-F1
#
_entry.id   AF-A0A165VV22-F1
#
_cell.length_a   1.000
_cell.length_b   1.000
_cell.length_c   1.000
_cell.angle_alpha   90.00
_cell.angle_beta   90.00
_cell.angle_gamma   90.00
#
_symmetry.space_group_name_H-M   'P 1'
#
loop_
_entity.id
_entity.type
_entity.pdbx_description
1 polymer ?
#
loop_
_entity_poly.entity_id
_entity_poly.type
_entity_poly.pdbx_seq_one_letter_code
_entity_poly.pdbx_strand_id
1 'polypeptide(L)'
;MGNGAYQTAYFLVHLAFYRCDADTAKIPGTRRVDHRRAVKAYERAAGDKTIPSDLRPPRVLKRTLDYLFHKLLPEGGFEATHTFIRDRSRAVRTDFTMQHETGPLAIECHDRCARYHILALHFMREKSDFSIALEEQQLMNTLQSLKEFYEDQRQRYQSPSELEMRVYHRLIHIRDQRERHDDISPEILAHPVFKLTTQFRLIVQAKSSPITKTSALVVDGEAMGVFGQLAATLRDSGNLVMIYLVACILERLFGKDTIEDIEAIRGSLTLPDIIDG
;
A
#
# COMPACT_ATOMS: atom_id res chain seq x y z
N MET A 1 4.65 43.64 4.91
CA MET A 1 4.23 42.45 5.68
C MET A 1 2.83 42.08 5.23
N GLY A 2 2.59 40.80 4.93
CA GLY A 2 1.25 40.20 4.86
C GLY A 2 0.55 40.21 3.49
N ASN A 3 1.06 39.50 2.47
CA ASN A 3 0.22 39.12 1.31
C ASN A 3 0.71 37.89 0.52
N GLY A 4 1.49 36.99 1.14
CA GLY A 4 2.07 35.81 0.46
C GLY A 4 1.38 34.48 0.74
N ALA A 5 0.58 34.37 1.82
CA ALA A 5 0.05 33.09 2.29
C ALA A 5 -1.34 32.72 1.72
N TYR A 6 -2.10 33.71 1.24
CA TYR A 6 -3.46 33.47 0.73
C TYR A 6 -3.48 33.01 -0.73
N GLN A 7 -2.40 33.23 -1.50
CA GLN A 7 -2.38 32.91 -2.93
C GLN A 7 -1.93 31.47 -3.21
N THR A 8 -1.23 30.82 -2.29
CA THR A 8 -0.79 29.42 -2.41
C THR A 8 -1.92 28.42 -2.10
N ALA A 9 -2.96 28.84 -1.38
CA ALA A 9 -4.12 28.02 -1.06
C ALA A 9 -5.18 27.98 -2.20
N TYR A 10 -5.18 28.98 -3.08
CA TYR A 10 -6.19 29.12 -4.15
C TYR A 10 -5.91 28.28 -5.40
N PHE A 11 -4.72 27.69 -5.54
CA PHE A 11 -4.35 26.90 -6.72
C PHE A 11 -4.53 25.39 -6.56
N LEU A 12 -5.21 24.94 -5.49
CA LEU A 12 -5.11 23.54 -5.07
C LEU A 12 -6.35 22.68 -5.30
N VAL A 13 -7.49 23.24 -5.68
CA VAL A 13 -8.74 22.48 -5.79
C VAL A 13 -9.68 23.16 -6.80
N HIS A 14 -9.31 23.25 -8.09
CA HIS A 14 -10.26 23.78 -9.07
C HIS A 14 -10.50 23.01 -10.36
N LEU A 15 -9.78 21.95 -10.67
CA LEU A 15 -10.11 21.14 -11.86
C LEU A 15 -9.93 19.66 -11.50
N ALA A 16 -11.03 19.04 -11.12
CA ALA A 16 -11.28 17.59 -11.16
C ALA A 16 -12.70 17.44 -10.60
N PHE A 17 -13.62 16.98 -11.44
CA PHE A 17 -15.03 16.81 -11.10
C PHE A 17 -15.18 16.02 -9.78
N TYR A 18 -15.76 16.66 -8.76
CA TYR A 18 -16.00 16.05 -7.46
C TYR A 18 -17.32 15.26 -7.49
N ARG A 19 -17.26 13.94 -7.70
CA ARG A 19 -18.29 13.05 -7.12
C ARG A 19 -17.92 12.81 -5.65
N CYS A 20 -18.44 13.70 -4.80
CA CYS A 20 -18.26 13.62 -3.35
C CYS A 20 -19.25 12.59 -2.79
N ASP A 21 -18.77 11.54 -2.12
CA ASP A 21 -19.61 10.83 -1.14
C ASP A 21 -20.05 11.84 -0.10
N ALA A 22 -21.35 11.97 0.07
CA ALA A 22 -21.98 13.26 0.26
C ALA A 22 -21.76 13.90 1.65
N ASP A 23 -21.15 13.25 2.64
CA ASP A 23 -21.29 13.72 4.03
C ASP A 23 -20.00 14.19 4.72
N THR A 24 -18.81 13.82 4.23
CA THR A 24 -17.54 14.20 4.91
C THR A 24 -16.95 15.54 4.47
N ALA A 25 -17.34 16.06 3.30
CA ALA A 25 -16.82 17.33 2.78
C ALA A 25 -17.89 18.41 2.60
N LYS A 26 -19.05 18.32 3.25
CA LYS A 26 -20.02 19.43 3.27
C LYS A 26 -19.68 20.41 4.39
N ILE A 27 -19.84 21.72 4.13
CA ILE A 27 -19.79 22.72 5.21
C ILE A 27 -21.02 22.48 6.12
N PRO A 28 -20.84 22.33 7.45
CA PRO A 28 -21.94 22.07 8.37
C PRO A 28 -23.10 23.05 8.19
N GLY A 29 -24.33 22.52 8.11
CA GLY A 29 -25.53 23.32 7.88
C GLY A 29 -25.74 23.79 6.43
N THR A 30 -24.92 23.34 5.47
CA THR A 30 -25.07 23.72 4.05
C THR A 30 -25.01 22.50 3.12
N ARG A 31 -25.46 22.70 1.87
CA ARG A 31 -25.23 21.74 0.76
C ARG A 31 -23.93 22.00 -0.01
N ARG A 32 -23.11 22.97 0.44
CA ARG A 32 -21.87 23.36 -0.26
C ARG A 32 -20.72 22.45 0.16
N VAL A 33 -19.87 22.12 -0.81
CA VAL A 33 -18.63 21.38 -0.57
C VAL A 33 -17.60 22.32 0.06
N ASP A 34 -17.01 21.88 1.17
CA ASP A 34 -15.79 22.42 1.71
C ASP A 34 -14.61 21.96 0.84
N HIS A 35 -14.22 22.82 -0.10
CA HIS A 35 -13.11 22.58 -1.01
C HIS A 35 -11.79 22.29 -0.29
N ARG A 36 -11.62 22.66 0.99
CA ARG A 36 -10.41 22.35 1.76
C ARG A 36 -10.32 20.89 2.19
N ARG A 37 -11.43 20.17 2.16
CA ARG A 37 -11.55 18.77 2.59
C ARG A 37 -11.90 17.82 1.44
N ALA A 38 -12.22 18.38 0.28
CA ALA A 38 -12.61 17.63 -0.89
C ALA A 38 -11.40 16.91 -1.50
N VAL A 39 -11.55 15.61 -1.78
CA VAL A 39 -10.54 14.78 -2.44
C VAL A 39 -11.15 14.11 -3.67
N LYS A 40 -10.45 14.19 -4.81
CA LYS A 40 -10.87 13.61 -6.10
C LYS A 40 -11.17 12.11 -5.95
N ALA A 41 -12.39 11.70 -6.31
CA ALA A 41 -12.80 10.31 -6.35
C ALA A 41 -12.19 9.56 -7.54
N TYR A 42 -12.04 8.25 -7.42
CA TYR A 42 -11.59 7.43 -8.54
C TYR A 42 -12.70 7.31 -9.59
N GLU A 43 -12.36 7.57 -10.85
CA GLU A 43 -13.28 7.41 -11.99
C GLU A 43 -12.82 6.26 -12.88
N ARG A 44 -13.73 5.32 -13.16
CA ARG A 44 -13.45 4.19 -14.07
C ARG A 44 -13.45 4.70 -15.51
N ALA A 45 -12.38 4.44 -16.24
CA ALA A 45 -12.30 4.59 -17.69
C ALA A 45 -12.61 6.02 -18.21
N ALA A 46 -11.89 7.02 -17.70
CA ALA A 46 -11.92 8.38 -18.27
C ALA A 46 -11.21 8.50 -19.63
N GLY A 47 -10.37 7.51 -20.00
CA GLY A 47 -9.74 7.34 -21.32
C GLY A 47 -9.42 8.67 -22.03
N ASP A 48 -9.96 8.82 -23.24
CA ASP A 48 -9.77 9.94 -24.17
C ASP A 48 -10.34 11.30 -23.72
N LYS A 49 -10.98 11.40 -22.55
CA LYS A 49 -11.59 12.64 -22.05
C LYS A 49 -10.80 13.31 -20.94
N THR A 50 -9.72 12.70 -20.46
CA THR A 50 -8.92 13.27 -19.38
C THR A 50 -8.14 14.47 -19.90
N ILE A 51 -8.48 15.67 -19.44
CA ILE A 51 -7.71 16.87 -19.78
C ILE A 51 -6.58 17.08 -18.75
N PRO A 52 -5.48 17.77 -19.11
CA PRO A 52 -4.34 17.94 -18.19
C PRO A 52 -4.74 18.53 -16.83
N SER A 53 -5.76 19.38 -16.80
CA SER A 53 -6.23 19.99 -15.56
C SER A 53 -6.92 19.00 -14.62
N ASP A 54 -7.38 17.84 -15.10
CA ASP A 54 -7.98 16.81 -14.25
C ASP A 54 -6.93 16.01 -13.46
N LEU A 55 -5.65 16.08 -13.86
CA LEU A 55 -4.56 15.35 -13.23
C LEU A 55 -3.86 16.22 -12.18
N ARG A 56 -3.82 15.73 -10.94
CA ARG A 56 -3.12 16.42 -9.85
C ARG A 56 -1.61 16.22 -10.02
N PRO A 57 -0.78 17.27 -9.93
CA PRO A 57 0.66 17.12 -10.04
C PRO A 57 1.25 16.35 -8.84
N PRO A 58 2.43 15.71 -8.98
CA PRO A 58 3.03 14.83 -7.95
C PRO A 58 3.05 15.37 -6.52
N ARG A 59 3.37 16.66 -6.34
CA ARG A 59 3.41 17.29 -5.01
C ARG A 59 2.02 17.37 -4.36
N VAL A 60 0.97 17.55 -5.16
CA VAL A 60 -0.43 17.59 -4.69
C VAL A 60 -0.93 16.18 -4.38
N LEU A 61 -0.49 15.18 -5.16
CA LEU A 61 -0.77 13.77 -4.91
C LEU A 61 -0.20 13.31 -3.55
N LYS A 62 1.08 13.57 -3.28
CA LYS A 62 1.70 13.28 -1.98
C LYS A 62 0.94 13.97 -0.84
N ARG A 63 0.67 15.27 -0.96
CA ARG A 63 -0.07 16.01 0.08
C ARG A 63 -1.50 15.50 0.28
N THR A 64 -2.11 14.94 -0.76
CA THR A 64 -3.40 14.26 -0.62
C THR A 64 -3.27 13.04 0.27
N LEU A 65 -2.26 12.18 0.05
CA LEU A 65 -2.01 11.03 0.93
C LEU A 65 -1.64 11.46 2.35
N ASP A 66 -0.88 12.55 2.52
CA ASP A 66 -0.61 13.13 3.85
C ASP A 66 -1.92 13.47 4.58
N TYR A 67 -2.88 14.12 3.90
CA TYR A 67 -4.20 14.37 4.49
C TYR A 67 -4.97 13.07 4.81
N LEU A 68 -4.95 12.08 3.92
CA LEU A 68 -5.67 10.83 4.14
C LEU A 68 -5.10 10.04 5.33
N PHE A 69 -3.78 9.90 5.41
CA PHE A 69 -3.13 9.02 6.38
C PHE A 69 -2.75 9.70 7.69
N HIS A 70 -2.43 11.00 7.70
CA HIS A 70 -2.04 11.71 8.93
C HIS A 70 -3.18 12.47 9.60
N LYS A 71 -4.29 12.69 8.89
CA LYS A 71 -5.44 13.41 9.44
C LYS A 71 -6.70 12.58 9.44
N LEU A 72 -7.16 12.15 8.27
CA LEU A 72 -8.45 11.48 8.17
C LEU A 72 -8.45 10.13 8.89
N LEU A 73 -7.42 9.30 8.64
CA LEU A 73 -7.32 7.97 9.24
C LEU A 73 -7.23 7.99 10.77
N PRO A 74 -6.37 8.82 11.42
CA PRO A 74 -6.32 8.89 12.89
C PRO A 74 -7.58 9.50 13.52
N GLU A 75 -8.19 10.52 12.91
CA GLU A 75 -9.39 11.16 13.44
C GLU A 75 -10.65 10.30 13.30
N GLY A 76 -10.80 9.60 12.18
CA GLY A 76 -11.99 8.81 11.88
C GLY A 76 -11.90 7.33 12.24
N GLY A 77 -10.70 6.82 12.49
CA GLY A 77 -10.45 5.40 12.69
C GLY A 77 -10.43 4.61 11.38
N PHE A 78 -9.83 3.41 11.42
CA PHE A 78 -9.58 2.60 10.23
C PHE A 78 -10.88 2.21 9.51
N GLU A 79 -11.83 1.63 10.23
CA GLU A 79 -13.08 1.11 9.67
C GLU A 79 -13.93 2.20 9.01
N ALA A 80 -14.22 3.30 9.73
CA ALA A 80 -15.10 4.34 9.22
C ALA A 80 -14.51 5.10 8.01
N THR A 81 -13.17 5.12 7.89
CA THR A 81 -12.49 5.84 6.81
C THR A 81 -12.08 4.93 5.65
N HIS A 82 -12.08 3.61 5.83
CA HIS A 82 -11.49 2.66 4.89
C HIS A 82 -12.03 2.81 3.45
N THR A 83 -13.35 2.77 3.28
CA THR A 83 -13.99 2.86 1.96
C THR A 83 -13.61 4.14 1.23
N PHE A 84 -13.55 5.27 1.94
CA PHE A 84 -13.16 6.55 1.38
C PHE A 84 -11.67 6.56 1.03
N ILE A 85 -10.79 6.19 1.96
CA ILE A 85 -9.34 6.23 1.73
C ILE A 85 -8.94 5.29 0.60
N ARG A 86 -9.51 4.07 0.54
CA ARG A 86 -9.25 3.11 -0.54
C ARG A 86 -9.59 3.68 -1.91
N ASP A 87 -10.72 4.37 -2.04
CA ASP A 87 -11.12 5.00 -3.31
C ASP A 87 -10.19 6.17 -3.66
N ARG A 88 -9.93 7.06 -2.70
CA ARG A 88 -9.13 8.27 -2.94
C ARG A 88 -7.64 7.97 -3.16
N SER A 89 -7.09 6.96 -2.50
CA SER A 89 -5.71 6.50 -2.73
C SER A 89 -5.57 5.82 -4.09
N ARG A 90 -6.60 5.08 -4.56
CA ARG A 90 -6.64 4.56 -5.93
C ARG A 90 -6.64 5.69 -6.95
N ALA A 91 -7.43 6.76 -6.73
CA ALA A 91 -7.42 7.94 -7.59
C ALA A 91 -6.04 8.61 -7.64
N VAL A 92 -5.33 8.68 -6.50
CA VAL A 92 -3.96 9.19 -6.45
C VAL A 92 -3.01 8.35 -7.31
N ARG A 93 -3.03 7.02 -7.16
CA ARG A 93 -2.20 6.12 -7.97
C ARG A 93 -2.51 6.22 -9.46
N THR A 94 -3.80 6.28 -9.83
CA THR A 94 -4.23 6.47 -11.22
C THR A 94 -3.70 7.77 -11.82
N ASP A 95 -3.71 8.88 -11.07
CA ASP A 95 -3.17 10.15 -11.57
C ASP A 95 -1.66 10.05 -11.84
N PHE A 96 -0.88 9.33 -11.03
CA PHE A 96 0.55 9.08 -11.31
C PHE A 96 0.74 8.27 -12.60
N THR A 97 0.00 7.18 -12.77
CA THR A 97 0.06 6.33 -13.97
C THR A 97 -0.30 7.11 -15.24
N MET A 98 -1.35 7.93 -15.19
CA MET A 98 -1.77 8.76 -16.33
C MET A 98 -0.76 9.84 -16.70
N GLN A 99 0.04 10.31 -15.75
CA GLN A 99 1.12 11.27 -15.99
C GLN A 99 2.44 10.58 -16.43
N HIS A 100 2.49 9.24 -16.46
CA HIS A 100 3.73 8.46 -16.65
C HIS A 100 4.83 8.84 -15.63
N GLU A 101 4.43 9.20 -14.42
CA GLU A 101 5.33 9.62 -13.36
C GLU A 101 5.79 8.42 -12.53
N THR A 102 7.08 8.07 -12.64
CA THR A 102 7.69 6.91 -11.95
C THR A 102 8.81 7.31 -10.99
N GLY A 103 9.02 8.60 -10.77
CA GLY A 103 10.09 9.13 -9.92
C GLY A 103 9.89 8.90 -8.41
N PRO A 104 10.79 9.44 -7.56
CA PRO A 104 10.80 9.19 -6.11
C PRO A 104 9.46 9.47 -5.40
N LEU A 105 8.76 10.54 -5.80
CA LEU A 105 7.45 10.86 -5.21
C LEU A 105 6.36 9.83 -5.57
N ALA A 106 6.40 9.27 -6.78
CA ALA A 106 5.46 8.24 -7.19
C ALA A 106 5.71 6.95 -6.40
N ILE A 107 6.99 6.56 -6.26
CA ILE A 107 7.42 5.42 -5.45
C ILE A 107 6.97 5.61 -4.00
N GLU A 108 7.31 6.72 -3.34
CA GLU A 108 6.91 7.02 -1.95
C GLU A 108 5.38 6.92 -1.76
N CYS A 109 4.60 7.48 -2.69
CA CYS A 109 3.15 7.43 -2.61
C CYS A 109 2.60 6.01 -2.76
N HIS A 110 3.19 5.19 -3.64
CA HIS A 110 2.77 3.81 -3.85
C HIS A 110 3.20 2.90 -2.70
N ASP A 111 4.39 3.11 -2.12
CA ASP A 111 4.85 2.41 -0.92
C ASP A 111 3.82 2.58 0.21
N ARG A 112 3.42 3.82 0.50
CA ARG A 112 2.41 4.14 1.53
C ARG A 112 1.07 3.47 1.24
N CYS A 113 0.65 3.44 -0.02
CA CYS A 113 -0.58 2.76 -0.43
C CYS A 113 -0.48 1.24 -0.25
N ALA A 114 0.66 0.62 -0.58
CA ALA A 114 0.89 -0.82 -0.40
C ALA A 114 0.82 -1.19 1.09
N ARG A 115 1.50 -0.43 1.96
CA ARG A 115 1.44 -0.63 3.42
C ARG A 115 0.03 -0.46 3.96
N TYR A 116 -0.71 0.58 3.51
CA TYR A 116 -2.12 0.75 3.86
C TYR A 116 -3.00 -0.44 3.45
N HIS A 117 -2.81 -0.98 2.24
CA HIS A 117 -3.59 -2.14 1.78
C HIS A 117 -3.29 -3.41 2.59
N ILE A 118 -2.04 -3.61 3.03
CA ILE A 118 -1.69 -4.70 3.96
C ILE A 118 -2.41 -4.51 5.31
N LEU A 119 -2.41 -3.29 5.85
CA LEU A 119 -3.14 -2.98 7.09
C LEU A 119 -4.65 -3.21 6.92
N ALA A 120 -5.22 -2.87 5.77
CA ALA A 120 -6.64 -3.10 5.51
C ALA A 120 -6.98 -4.59 5.51
N LEU A 121 -6.11 -5.44 4.94
CA LEU A 121 -6.27 -6.89 4.98
C LEU A 121 -6.22 -7.46 6.41
N HIS A 122 -5.57 -6.79 7.34
CA HIS A 122 -5.54 -7.17 8.76
C HIS A 122 -6.74 -6.60 9.54
N PHE A 123 -6.93 -5.28 9.56
CA PHE A 123 -7.94 -4.63 10.41
C PHE A 123 -9.39 -4.83 9.93
N MET A 124 -9.63 -5.02 8.64
CA MET A 124 -10.98 -5.14 8.09
C MET A 124 -11.42 -6.59 7.87
N ARG A 125 -10.58 -7.58 8.18
CA ARG A 125 -10.78 -9.00 7.80
C ARG A 125 -12.07 -9.65 8.30
N GLU A 126 -12.60 -9.19 9.44
CA GLU A 126 -13.84 -9.73 10.03
C GLU A 126 -15.10 -8.94 9.63
N LYS A 127 -14.95 -7.90 8.81
CA LYS A 127 -16.06 -7.05 8.38
C LYS A 127 -16.79 -7.68 7.20
N SER A 128 -18.11 -7.82 7.33
CA SER A 128 -18.94 -8.53 6.36
C SER A 128 -19.05 -7.82 5.00
N ASP A 129 -18.90 -6.50 4.97
CA ASP A 129 -18.90 -5.67 3.76
C ASP A 129 -17.51 -5.48 3.15
N PHE A 130 -16.46 -6.01 3.78
CA PHE A 130 -15.08 -5.92 3.29
C PHE A 130 -14.78 -7.04 2.29
N SER A 131 -14.48 -6.65 1.05
CA SER A 131 -14.06 -7.59 0.01
C SER A 131 -12.56 -7.78 0.02
N ILE A 132 -12.12 -8.86 0.68
CA ILE A 132 -10.71 -9.28 0.73
C ILE A 132 -10.11 -9.39 -0.68
N ALA A 133 -10.83 -10.01 -1.62
CA ALA A 133 -10.34 -10.21 -2.99
C ALA A 133 -10.09 -8.87 -3.72
N LEU A 134 -10.97 -7.88 -3.53
CA LEU A 134 -10.78 -6.56 -4.13
C LEU A 134 -9.61 -5.81 -3.48
N GLU A 135 -9.41 -5.96 -2.17
CA GLU A 135 -8.29 -5.33 -1.47
C GLU A 135 -6.94 -5.95 -1.87
N GLU A 136 -6.86 -7.28 -1.96
CA GLU A 136 -5.69 -7.98 -2.48
C GLU A 136 -5.37 -7.54 -3.91
N GLN A 137 -6.38 -7.39 -4.76
CA GLN A 137 -6.18 -6.89 -6.11
C GLN A 137 -5.60 -5.46 -6.10
N GLN A 138 -6.04 -4.58 -5.18
CA GLN A 138 -5.44 -3.25 -5.04
C GLN A 138 -3.98 -3.32 -4.61
N LEU A 139 -3.65 -4.16 -3.63
CA LEU A 139 -2.27 -4.39 -3.17
C LEU A 139 -1.39 -4.91 -4.29
N MET A 140 -1.79 -5.99 -4.97
CA MET A 140 -1.05 -6.62 -6.06
C MET A 140 -0.79 -5.63 -7.20
N ASN A 141 -1.80 -4.85 -7.59
CA ASN A 141 -1.63 -3.81 -8.61
C ASN A 141 -0.65 -2.71 -8.16
N THR A 142 -0.69 -2.31 -6.88
CA THR A 142 0.27 -1.33 -6.32
C THR A 142 1.69 -1.84 -6.42
N LEU A 143 1.92 -3.08 -5.98
CA LEU A 143 3.23 -3.72 -5.98
C LEU A 143 3.74 -3.97 -7.41
N GLN A 144 2.85 -4.26 -8.36
CA GLN A 144 3.21 -4.39 -9.76
C GLN A 144 3.70 -3.06 -10.35
N SER A 145 2.99 -1.95 -10.11
CA SER A 145 3.47 -0.62 -10.53
C SER A 145 4.81 -0.25 -9.88
N LEU A 146 5.00 -0.59 -8.60
CA LEU A 146 6.29 -0.34 -7.92
C LEU A 146 7.45 -1.07 -8.59
N LYS A 147 7.26 -2.33 -9.00
CA LYS A 147 8.29 -3.07 -9.77
C LYS A 147 8.69 -2.34 -11.04
N GLU A 148 7.70 -1.89 -11.81
CA GLU A 148 7.91 -1.13 -13.05
C GLU A 148 8.63 0.19 -12.77
N PHE A 149 8.29 0.89 -11.67
CA PHE A 149 8.96 2.13 -11.30
C PHE A 149 10.43 1.91 -10.92
N TYR A 150 10.75 0.84 -10.20
CA TYR A 150 12.15 0.52 -9.87
C TYR A 150 12.98 0.20 -11.13
N GLU A 151 12.38 -0.46 -12.11
CA GLU A 151 13.02 -0.75 -13.40
C GLU A 151 13.28 0.56 -14.17
N ASP A 152 12.27 1.44 -14.28
CA ASP A 152 12.39 2.75 -14.93
C ASP A 152 13.41 3.67 -14.26
N GLN A 153 13.56 3.57 -12.93
CA GLN A 153 14.45 4.44 -12.14
C GLN A 153 15.85 3.86 -11.90
N ARG A 154 16.14 2.61 -12.29
CA ARG A 154 17.36 1.86 -11.91
C ARG A 154 18.69 2.59 -12.12
N GLN A 155 18.78 3.46 -13.13
CA GLN A 155 19.99 4.24 -13.46
C GLN A 155 19.96 5.70 -12.94
N ARG A 156 18.88 6.10 -12.27
CA ARG A 156 18.63 7.50 -11.84
C ARG A 156 18.39 7.62 -10.35
N TYR A 157 17.69 6.65 -9.77
CA TYR A 157 17.30 6.64 -8.36
C TYR A 157 17.12 5.21 -7.88
N GLN A 158 17.82 4.84 -6.81
CA GLN A 158 17.61 3.57 -6.11
C GLN A 158 16.74 3.85 -4.89
N SER A 159 15.57 3.21 -4.84
CA SER A 159 14.67 3.39 -3.71
C SER A 159 15.15 2.59 -2.50
N PRO A 160 15.24 3.17 -1.30
CA PRO A 160 15.55 2.41 -0.09
C PRO A 160 14.45 1.39 0.27
N SER A 161 13.23 1.58 -0.24
CA SER A 161 12.07 0.69 -0.02
C SER A 161 12.01 -0.51 -0.97
N GLU A 162 12.87 -0.61 -1.99
CA GLU A 162 12.71 -1.66 -3.02
C GLU A 162 12.76 -3.07 -2.42
N LEU A 163 13.69 -3.33 -1.50
CA LEU A 163 13.77 -4.62 -0.79
C LEU A 163 12.45 -4.97 -0.09
N GLU A 164 11.88 -4.02 0.63
CA GLU A 164 10.63 -4.17 1.39
C GLU A 164 9.47 -4.56 0.46
N MET A 165 9.28 -3.78 -0.61
CA MET A 165 8.18 -4.01 -1.56
C MET A 165 8.34 -5.30 -2.34
N ARG A 166 9.58 -5.70 -2.67
CA ARG A 166 9.87 -7.00 -3.31
C ARG A 166 9.53 -8.17 -2.38
N VAL A 167 9.72 -8.03 -1.07
CA VAL A 167 9.32 -9.03 -0.07
C VAL A 167 7.80 -9.16 0.02
N TYR A 168 7.06 -8.05 0.13
CA TYR A 168 5.60 -8.08 0.15
C TYR A 168 5.03 -8.67 -1.15
N HIS A 169 5.58 -8.27 -2.30
CA HIS A 169 5.20 -8.82 -3.60
C HIS A 169 5.43 -10.33 -3.65
N ARG A 170 6.57 -10.82 -3.17
CA ARG A 170 6.88 -12.26 -3.17
C ARG A 170 5.94 -13.07 -2.26
N LEU A 171 5.56 -12.53 -1.11
CA LEU A 171 4.64 -13.19 -0.17
C LEU A 171 3.18 -13.17 -0.65
N ILE A 172 2.66 -12.04 -1.12
CA ILE A 172 1.25 -11.98 -1.57
C ILE A 172 1.01 -12.84 -2.82
N HIS A 173 2.04 -13.05 -3.65
CA HIS A 173 2.01 -13.93 -4.83
C HIS A 173 2.52 -15.35 -4.54
N ILE A 174 2.42 -15.83 -3.30
CA ILE A 174 2.90 -17.18 -2.90
C ILE A 174 2.26 -18.32 -3.74
N ARG A 175 1.09 -18.09 -4.32
CA ARG A 175 0.41 -19.06 -5.20
C ARG A 175 0.98 -19.13 -6.62
N ASP A 176 1.68 -18.09 -7.09
CA ASP A 176 2.28 -18.12 -8.42
C ASP A 176 3.47 -19.09 -8.40
N GLN A 177 3.41 -20.20 -9.13
CA GLN A 177 4.49 -21.17 -9.19
C GLN A 177 5.49 -20.88 -10.31
N ARG A 178 5.22 -19.89 -11.17
CA ARG A 178 6.11 -19.52 -12.27
C ARG A 178 6.97 -18.34 -11.83
N GLU A 179 8.28 -18.54 -11.76
CA GLU A 179 9.18 -17.40 -11.64
C GLU A 179 9.20 -16.63 -12.96
N ARG A 180 8.73 -15.39 -12.89
CA ARG A 180 8.87 -14.43 -13.98
C ARG A 180 10.27 -13.87 -13.91
N HIS A 181 10.84 -13.53 -15.07
CA HIS A 181 12.08 -12.80 -15.11
C HIS A 181 11.81 -11.38 -14.62
N ASP A 182 12.10 -11.15 -13.35
CA ASP A 182 12.02 -9.83 -12.72
C ASP A 182 13.44 -9.25 -12.72
N ASP A 183 13.60 -8.00 -13.14
CA ASP A 183 14.88 -7.30 -13.03
C ASP A 183 15.12 -6.89 -11.57
N ILE A 184 15.65 -7.81 -10.77
CA ILE A 184 16.00 -7.60 -9.35
C ILE A 184 17.51 -7.43 -9.25
N SER A 185 17.97 -6.40 -8.54
CA SER A 185 19.42 -6.16 -8.40
C SER A 185 20.11 -7.34 -7.70
N PRO A 186 21.38 -7.65 -8.05
CA PRO A 186 22.16 -8.68 -7.36
C PRO A 186 22.26 -8.45 -5.84
N GLU A 187 22.25 -7.19 -5.40
CA GLU A 187 22.28 -6.81 -3.98
C GLU A 187 21.01 -7.28 -3.25
N ILE A 188 19.83 -7.06 -3.83
CA ILE A 188 18.56 -7.53 -3.26
C ILE A 188 18.50 -9.05 -3.28
N LEU A 189 18.93 -9.70 -4.37
CA LEU A 189 18.99 -11.17 -4.45
C LEU A 189 19.92 -11.76 -3.39
N ALA A 190 21.03 -11.08 -3.09
CA ALA A 190 21.98 -11.49 -2.07
C ALA A 190 21.51 -11.21 -0.64
N HIS A 191 20.55 -10.28 -0.46
CA HIS A 191 20.13 -9.77 0.84
C HIS A 191 19.50 -10.88 1.72
N PRO A 192 19.90 -11.01 3.01
CA PRO A 192 19.40 -12.06 3.91
C PRO A 192 17.87 -12.11 4.02
N VAL A 193 17.23 -10.95 4.18
CA VAL A 193 15.75 -10.83 4.23
C VAL A 193 15.10 -11.43 2.99
N PHE A 194 15.58 -11.10 1.78
CA PHE A 194 14.99 -11.61 0.54
C PHE A 194 15.22 -13.11 0.35
N LYS A 195 16.39 -13.62 0.77
CA LYS A 195 16.69 -15.06 0.77
C LYS A 195 15.76 -15.83 1.71
N LEU A 196 15.57 -15.35 2.94
CA LEU A 196 14.66 -15.97 3.92
C LEU A 196 13.21 -15.91 3.44
N THR A 197 12.76 -14.80 2.87
CA THR A 197 11.43 -14.70 2.24
C THR A 197 11.27 -15.71 1.10
N THR A 198 12.30 -15.88 0.27
CA THR A 198 12.26 -16.85 -0.84
C THR A 198 12.24 -18.28 -0.33
N GLN A 199 13.04 -18.61 0.69
CA GLN A 199 13.03 -19.90 1.34
C GLN A 199 11.66 -20.22 1.96
N PHE A 200 11.08 -19.28 2.70
CA PHE A 200 9.73 -19.40 3.27
C PHE A 200 8.70 -19.74 2.19
N ARG A 201 8.71 -18.97 1.09
CA ARG A 201 7.82 -19.21 -0.06
C ARG A 201 7.97 -20.60 -0.64
N LEU A 202 9.21 -21.07 -0.84
CA LEU A 202 9.48 -22.39 -1.42
C LEU A 202 8.97 -23.54 -0.53
N ILE A 203 9.18 -23.45 0.79
CA ILE A 203 8.68 -24.45 1.75
C ILE A 203 7.16 -24.49 1.71
N VAL A 204 6.48 -23.34 1.81
CA VAL A 204 5.01 -23.27 1.75
C VAL A 204 4.50 -23.83 0.43
N GLN A 205 5.13 -23.49 -0.69
CA GLN A 205 4.70 -24.00 -2.00
C GLN A 205 4.82 -25.51 -2.10
N ALA A 206 5.91 -26.09 -1.59
CA ALA A 206 6.10 -27.53 -1.56
C ALA A 206 5.05 -28.23 -0.67
N LYS A 207 4.77 -27.69 0.52
CA LYS A 207 3.79 -28.23 1.46
C LYS A 207 2.34 -28.07 1.00
N SER A 208 2.05 -27.04 0.21
CA SER A 208 0.72 -26.74 -0.32
C SER A 208 0.43 -27.41 -1.67
N SER A 209 1.34 -28.21 -2.21
CA SER A 209 1.19 -28.83 -3.53
C SER A 209 0.13 -29.95 -3.52
N PRO A 210 -0.79 -30.01 -4.50
CA PRO A 210 -0.90 -29.13 -5.67
C PRO A 210 -1.59 -27.79 -5.36
N ILE A 211 -0.99 -26.68 -5.78
CA ILE A 211 -1.56 -25.34 -5.58
C ILE A 211 -2.48 -24.99 -6.75
N THR A 212 -3.73 -24.69 -6.42
CA THR A 212 -4.72 -24.09 -7.32
C THR A 212 -5.10 -22.69 -6.82
N LYS A 213 -5.91 -21.96 -7.60
CA LYS A 213 -6.42 -20.62 -7.22
C LYS A 213 -7.17 -20.61 -5.89
N THR A 214 -7.79 -21.74 -5.51
CA THR A 214 -8.67 -21.84 -4.34
C THR A 214 -8.20 -22.85 -3.29
N SER A 215 -7.17 -23.65 -3.58
CA SER A 215 -6.56 -24.58 -2.62
C SER A 215 -6.15 -23.88 -1.31
N ALA A 216 -6.29 -24.55 -0.16
CA ALA A 216 -5.73 -24.03 1.08
C ALA A 216 -4.20 -23.99 1.01
N LEU A 217 -3.59 -22.94 1.55
CA LEU A 217 -2.14 -22.89 1.75
C LEU A 217 -1.80 -23.48 3.11
N VAL A 218 -0.72 -24.24 3.18
CA VAL A 218 -0.25 -24.89 4.40
C VAL A 218 1.10 -24.28 4.79
N VAL A 219 1.16 -23.80 6.03
CA VAL A 219 2.39 -23.37 6.70
C VAL A 219 2.67 -24.33 7.86
N ASP A 220 3.88 -24.86 7.93
CA ASP A 220 4.29 -25.81 8.98
C ASP A 220 5.39 -25.21 9.87
N GLY A 221 5.85 -25.98 10.86
CA GLY A 221 6.87 -25.53 11.80
C GLY A 221 8.21 -25.17 11.13
N GLU A 222 8.54 -25.78 9.99
CA GLU A 222 9.74 -25.45 9.22
C GLU A 222 9.63 -24.05 8.62
N ALA A 223 8.53 -23.77 7.92
CA ALA A 223 8.26 -22.44 7.36
C ALA A 223 8.18 -21.37 8.47
N MET A 224 7.53 -21.68 9.60
CA MET A 224 7.47 -20.75 10.74
C MET A 224 8.85 -20.51 11.38
N GLY A 225 9.74 -21.50 11.39
CA GLY A 225 11.13 -21.32 11.79
C GLY A 225 11.88 -20.34 10.89
N VAL A 226 11.64 -20.38 9.57
CA VAL A 226 12.21 -19.39 8.63
C VAL A 226 11.64 -17.99 8.85
N PHE A 227 10.33 -17.88 9.12
CA PHE A 227 9.73 -16.60 9.51
C PHE A 227 10.37 -16.04 10.79
N GLY A 228 10.65 -16.87 11.80
CA GLY A 228 11.36 -16.45 13.01
C GLY A 228 12.75 -15.87 12.72
N GLN A 229 13.52 -16.50 11.82
CA GLN A 229 14.82 -15.98 11.38
C GLN A 229 14.69 -14.67 10.60
N LEU A 230 13.67 -14.55 9.74
CA LEU A 230 13.36 -13.33 9.01
C LEU A 230 13.05 -12.18 9.98
N ALA A 231 12.19 -12.44 10.97
CA ALA A 231 11.83 -11.47 12.00
C ALA A 231 13.03 -11.04 12.85
N ALA A 232 13.91 -11.97 13.22
CA ALA A 232 15.14 -11.65 13.94
C ALA A 232 16.08 -10.75 13.09
N THR A 233 16.28 -11.11 11.82
CA THR A 233 17.10 -10.31 10.89
C THR A 233 16.58 -8.89 10.72
N LEU A 234 15.26 -8.73 10.61
CA LEU A 234 14.61 -7.41 10.51
C LEU A 234 14.67 -6.65 11.84
N ARG A 235 14.62 -7.34 12.98
CA ARG A 235 14.75 -6.71 14.30
C ARG A 235 16.15 -6.16 14.52
N ASP A 236 17.17 -6.89 14.10
CA ASP A 236 18.58 -6.47 14.17
C ASP A 236 18.85 -5.23 13.33
N SER A 237 18.11 -5.04 12.23
CA SER A 237 18.15 -3.82 11.41
C SER A 237 17.17 -2.73 11.85
N GLY A 238 16.41 -2.94 12.94
CA GLY A 238 15.44 -1.99 13.47
C GLY A 238 14.15 -1.84 12.65
N ASN A 239 13.90 -2.73 11.68
CA ASN A 239 12.79 -2.61 10.74
C ASN A 239 11.51 -3.29 11.26
N LEU A 240 10.96 -2.77 12.35
CA LEU A 240 9.75 -3.30 13.01
C LEU A 240 8.51 -3.23 12.11
N VAL A 241 8.39 -2.19 11.28
CA VAL A 241 7.29 -2.01 10.32
C VAL A 241 7.20 -3.21 9.39
N MET A 242 8.33 -3.64 8.82
CA MET A 242 8.36 -4.78 7.92
C MET A 242 8.02 -6.10 8.62
N ILE A 243 8.43 -6.30 9.87
CA ILE A 243 8.04 -7.50 10.64
C ILE A 243 6.52 -7.55 10.81
N TYR A 244 5.92 -6.43 11.23
CA TYR A 244 4.47 -6.33 11.45
C TYR A 244 3.69 -6.55 10.15
N LEU A 245 4.08 -5.89 9.06
CA LEU A 245 3.39 -6.03 7.78
C LEU A 245 3.56 -7.42 7.15
N VAL A 246 4.73 -8.07 7.31
CA VAL A 246 4.88 -9.49 6.95
C VAL A 246 3.94 -10.35 7.77
N ALA A 247 3.84 -10.13 9.09
CA ALA A 247 2.93 -10.87 9.96
C ALA A 247 1.46 -10.71 9.53
N CYS A 248 1.02 -9.51 9.18
CA CYS A 248 -0.31 -9.26 8.62
C CYS A 248 -0.55 -10.02 7.30
N ILE A 249 0.45 -10.10 6.41
CA ILE A 249 0.35 -10.90 5.19
C ILE A 249 0.23 -12.40 5.52
N LEU A 250 1.01 -12.91 6.48
CA LEU A 250 0.92 -14.32 6.88
C LEU A 250 -0.44 -14.65 7.50
N GLU A 251 -0.95 -13.77 8.38
CA GLU A 251 -2.31 -13.88 8.93
C GLU A 251 -3.36 -13.98 7.83
N ARG A 252 -3.25 -13.11 6.82
CA ARG A 252 -4.14 -13.13 5.67
C ARG A 252 -4.05 -14.44 4.89
N LEU A 253 -2.85 -14.98 4.69
CA LEU A 253 -2.62 -16.18 3.86
C LEU A 253 -3.02 -17.49 4.55
N PHE A 254 -2.78 -17.59 5.87
CA PHE A 254 -2.87 -18.85 6.61
C PHE A 254 -3.92 -18.85 7.73
N GLY A 255 -4.48 -17.68 8.05
CA GLY A 255 -5.54 -17.51 9.05
C GLY A 255 -5.07 -16.72 10.27
N LYS A 256 -6.06 -16.25 11.04
CA LYS A 256 -5.87 -15.35 12.19
C LYS A 256 -4.99 -15.92 13.31
N ASP A 257 -4.98 -17.24 13.44
CA ASP A 257 -4.27 -17.94 14.52
C ASP A 257 -2.84 -18.33 14.10
N THR A 258 -2.37 -17.89 12.93
CA THR A 258 -1.04 -18.23 12.38
C THR A 258 0.08 -17.55 13.16
N ILE A 259 -0.14 -16.30 13.56
CA ILE A 259 0.84 -15.49 14.29
C ILE A 259 0.23 -15.16 15.64
N GLU A 260 0.87 -15.60 16.70
CA GLU A 260 0.47 -15.27 18.05
C GLU A 260 0.76 -13.79 18.33
N ASP A 261 -0.26 -13.07 18.80
CA ASP A 261 -0.19 -11.66 19.22
C ASP A 261 0.53 -10.73 18.21
N ILE A 262 -0.05 -10.60 17.01
CA ILE A 262 0.45 -9.69 15.97
C ILE A 262 0.59 -8.25 16.50
N GLU A 263 -0.30 -7.83 17.41
CA GLU A 263 -0.28 -6.49 17.98
C GLU A 263 0.92 -6.25 18.91
N ALA A 264 1.45 -7.29 19.57
CA ALA A 264 2.73 -7.18 20.28
C ALA A 264 3.91 -6.91 19.33
N ILE A 265 3.87 -7.41 18.09
CA ILE A 265 4.89 -7.08 17.07
C ILE A 265 4.80 -5.60 16.67
N ARG A 266 3.58 -5.07 16.54
CA ARG A 266 3.35 -3.65 16.25
C ARG A 266 3.98 -2.75 17.32
N GLY A 267 3.87 -3.17 18.58
CA GLY A 267 4.32 -2.38 19.72
C GLY A 267 3.62 -1.02 19.76
N SER A 268 4.41 0.05 19.84
CA SER A 268 3.92 1.43 19.94
C SER A 268 3.77 2.14 18.59
N LEU A 269 3.99 1.46 17.46
CA LEU A 269 3.88 2.07 16.13
C LEU A 269 2.43 2.51 15.87
N THR A 270 2.26 3.78 15.51
CA THR A 270 0.98 4.30 15.07
C THR A 270 0.70 3.92 13.61
N LEU A 271 -0.56 4.03 13.17
CA LEU A 271 -0.90 3.77 11.76
C LEU A 271 -0.09 4.67 10.79
N PRO A 272 0.09 5.98 11.05
CA PRO A 272 1.00 6.80 10.26
C PRO A 272 2.45 6.30 10.21
N ASP A 273 3.01 5.88 11.36
CA ASP A 273 4.40 5.37 11.41
C ASP A 273 4.55 4.16 10.48
N ILE A 274 3.58 3.23 10.53
CA ILE A 274 3.58 2.03 9.69
C ILE A 274 3.39 2.37 8.20
N ILE A 275 2.52 3.33 7.89
CA ILE A 275 2.22 3.71 6.50
C ILE A 275 3.42 4.42 5.87
N ASP A 276 4.07 5.32 6.60
CA ASP A 276 5.21 6.10 6.08
C ASP A 276 6.50 5.26 6.00
N GLY A 277 6.66 4.24 6.86
CA GLY A 277 7.76 3.27 6.81
C GLY A 277 8.89 3.63 7.76
#